data_AF-A0A7X5N4C5-F1
#
_entry.id   AF-A0A7X5N4C5-F1
#
_cell.length_a   1.000
_cell.length_b   1.000
_cell.length_c   1.000
_cell.angle_alpha   90.00
_cell.angle_beta   90.00
_cell.angle_gamma   90.00
#
_symmetry.space_group_name_H-M   'P 1'
#
loop_
_entity.id
_entity.type
_entity.pdbx_description
1 polymer ?
#
loop_
_entity_poly.entity_id
_entity_poly.type
_entity_poly.pdbx_seq_one_letter_code
_entity_poly.pdbx_strand_id
1 'polypeptide(L)'
;ALATTLSGLWGMYQGFELCEATPLAPGKEEYLDSEKFQLRAWPERAPGDIVDEITRFNQLRRMHPELQSHLGTRFYQAHNDQVLYFGKFLDAGYLSRSRSMVLVAINLDPNAAQDAAIEV
;
A
#
# COMPACT_ATOMS: atom_id res chain seq x y z
N ALA A 1 -0.75 -0.48 1.90
CA ALA A 1 -1.78 -0.85 0.89
C ALA A 1 -1.42 -0.35 -0.51
N LEU A 2 -1.52 0.96 -0.81
CA LEU A 2 -1.29 1.49 -2.18
C LEU A 2 0.02 1.01 -2.83
N ALA A 3 1.17 1.27 -2.18
CA ALA A 3 2.48 0.88 -2.69
C ALA A 3 2.59 -0.64 -2.95
N THR A 4 2.06 -1.45 -2.02
CA THR A 4 2.10 -2.92 -2.08
C THR A 4 1.22 -3.52 -3.17
N THR A 5 0.14 -2.85 -3.59
CA THR A 5 -0.86 -3.43 -4.51
C THR A 5 -0.84 -2.81 -5.91
N LEU A 6 -0.35 -1.57 -6.06
CA LEU A 6 -0.26 -0.92 -7.37
C LEU A 6 1.02 -1.29 -8.11
N SER A 7 2.16 -1.38 -7.40
CA SER A 7 3.46 -1.59 -8.01
C SER A 7 3.94 -3.04 -7.89
N GLY A 8 4.63 -3.52 -8.94
CA GLY A 8 5.36 -4.79 -8.90
C GLY A 8 6.55 -4.76 -7.93
N LEU A 9 7.09 -3.57 -7.64
CA LEU A 9 8.19 -3.35 -6.70
C LEU A 9 7.81 -2.23 -5.72
N TRP A 10 8.03 -2.47 -4.43
CA TRP A 10 7.77 -1.47 -3.39
C TRP A 10 8.85 -1.54 -2.32
N GLY A 11 8.96 -0.49 -1.52
CA GLY A 11 9.87 -0.42 -0.39
C GLY A 11 9.30 0.49 0.69
N MET A 12 9.91 0.40 1.86
CA MET A 12 9.67 1.27 3.01
C MET A 12 11.01 1.55 3.69
N TYR A 13 11.07 2.64 4.44
CA TYR A 13 12.20 2.99 5.28
C TYR A 13 11.90 2.59 6.73
N GLN A 14 12.93 2.19 7.48
CA GLN A 14 12.80 1.76 8.87
C GLN A 14 12.13 2.85 9.72
N GLY A 15 11.22 2.45 10.60
CA GLY A 15 10.37 3.36 11.38
C GLY A 15 9.00 3.64 10.75
N PHE A 16 8.80 3.36 9.45
CA PHE A 16 7.49 3.44 8.81
C PHE A 16 6.50 2.45 9.45
N GLU A 17 6.97 1.24 9.73
CA GLU A 17 6.21 0.17 10.39
C GLU A 17 5.77 0.54 11.81
N LEU A 18 6.46 1.49 12.45
CA LEU A 18 6.14 2.05 13.77
C LEU A 18 5.27 3.31 13.68
N CYS A 19 4.83 3.68 12.47
CA CYS A 19 4.04 4.88 12.19
C CYS A 19 4.73 6.19 12.64
N GLU A 20 6.05 6.27 12.56
CA GLU A 20 6.76 7.52 12.82
C GLU A 20 6.40 8.56 11.74
N ALA A 21 5.92 9.72 12.18
CA ALA A 21 5.43 10.77 11.27
C ALA A 21 5.70 12.21 11.75
N THR A 22 6.40 12.39 12.89
CA THR A 22 6.63 13.74 13.46
C THR A 22 7.60 14.55 12.59
N PRO A 23 7.16 15.66 11.99
CA PRO A 23 8.01 16.48 11.14
C PRO A 23 8.92 17.40 11.97
N LEU A 24 10.03 17.84 11.38
CA LEU A 24 10.98 18.78 11.97
C LEU A 24 10.34 20.12 12.32
N ALA A 25 9.44 20.59 11.48
CA ALA A 25 8.65 21.80 11.68
C ALA A 25 7.37 21.73 10.84
N PRO A 26 6.36 22.56 11.11
CA PRO A 26 5.16 22.63 10.28
C PRO A 26 5.48 22.85 8.80
N GLY A 27 4.94 21.99 7.93
CA GLY A 27 5.15 22.04 6.47
C GLY A 27 6.49 21.47 5.98
N LYS A 28 7.30 20.87 6.86
CA LYS A 28 8.51 20.14 6.48
C LYS A 28 8.23 18.65 6.31
N GLU A 29 8.93 18.03 5.37
CA GLU A 29 8.86 16.58 5.11
C GLU A 29 9.98 15.81 5.84
N GLU A 30 10.98 16.51 6.39
CA GLU A 30 12.01 15.87 7.19
C GLU A 30 11.50 15.48 8.59
N TYR A 31 11.91 14.32 9.07
CA TYR A 31 11.64 13.88 10.45
C TYR A 31 12.35 14.77 11.48
N LEU A 32 11.68 15.04 12.62
CA LEU A 32 12.22 15.80 13.76
C LEU A 32 13.56 15.24 14.25
N ASP A 33 13.59 13.94 14.48
CA ASP A 33 14.71 13.20 15.04
C ASP A 33 15.37 12.32 13.97
N SER A 34 15.65 12.89 12.80
CA SER A 34 16.12 12.16 11.61
C SER A 34 17.44 11.40 11.85
N GLU A 35 17.44 10.09 11.56
CA GLU A 35 18.62 9.20 11.62
C GLU A 35 19.82 9.72 10.79
N LYS A 36 19.56 10.49 9.73
CA LYS A 36 20.62 11.14 8.92
C LYS A 36 21.62 11.95 9.75
N PHE A 37 21.23 12.45 10.92
CA PHE A 37 22.05 13.34 11.75
C PHE A 37 22.31 12.79 13.16
N GLN A 38 21.73 11.65 13.51
CA GLN A 38 21.91 11.03 14.82
C GLN A 38 21.71 9.52 14.75
N LEU A 39 22.41 8.79 15.62
CA LEU A 39 22.15 7.35 15.75
C LEU A 39 20.76 7.12 16.31
N ARG A 40 20.03 6.21 15.69
CA ARG A 40 18.71 5.78 16.14
C ARG A 40 18.66 4.28 16.30
N ALA A 41 18.02 3.85 17.38
CA ALA A 41 17.66 2.48 17.63
C ALA A 41 16.14 2.42 17.73
N TRP A 42 15.53 1.50 16.97
CA TRP A 42 14.10 1.28 17.00
C TRP A 42 13.81 -0.03 17.73
N PRO A 43 12.70 -0.11 18.48
CA PRO A 43 12.21 -1.38 18.99
C PRO A 43 11.71 -2.24 17.83
N GLU A 44 11.72 -3.56 18.01
CA GLU A 44 11.20 -4.50 17.00
C GLU A 44 9.67 -4.36 16.83
N ARG A 45 8.96 -4.05 17.92
CA ARG A 45 7.50 -3.86 17.96
C ARG A 45 7.16 -2.69 18.86
N ALA A 46 6.02 -2.05 18.58
CA ALA A 46 5.43 -1.01 19.42
C ALA A 46 3.89 -1.09 19.39
N PRO A 47 3.20 -0.62 20.43
CA PRO A 47 1.74 -0.52 20.39
C PRO A 47 1.27 0.30 19.19
N GLY A 48 0.38 -0.27 18.37
CA GLY A 48 -0.13 0.39 17.16
C GLY A 48 0.79 0.32 15.95
N ASP A 49 1.87 -0.47 16.00
CA ASP A 49 2.65 -0.78 14.80
C ASP A 49 1.82 -1.50 13.72
N ILE A 50 2.33 -1.45 12.49
CA ILE A 50 1.68 -2.04 11.31
C ILE A 50 2.51 -3.18 10.70
N VAL A 51 3.37 -3.81 11.52
CA VAL A 51 4.29 -4.88 11.08
C VAL A 51 3.52 -6.09 10.53
N ASP A 52 2.39 -6.42 11.17
CA ASP A 52 1.59 -7.57 10.78
C ASP A 52 0.80 -7.30 9.48
N GLU A 53 0.32 -6.07 9.28
CA GLU A 53 -0.31 -5.60 8.05
C GLU A 53 0.69 -5.65 6.88
N ILE A 54 1.91 -5.15 7.08
CA ILE A 54 2.99 -5.21 6.09
C ILE A 54 3.31 -6.67 5.75
N THR A 55 3.42 -7.53 6.77
CA THR A 55 3.61 -8.97 6.58
C THR A 55 2.50 -9.58 5.73
N ARG A 56 1.24 -9.28 6.03
CA ARG A 56 0.08 -9.76 5.27
C ARG A 56 0.09 -9.28 3.82
N PHE A 57 0.41 -8.01 3.56
CA PHE A 57 0.54 -7.51 2.18
C PHE A 57 1.66 -8.23 1.42
N ASN A 58 2.79 -8.50 2.07
CA ASN A 58 3.89 -9.25 1.45
C ASN A 58 3.53 -10.72 1.19
N GLN A 59 2.75 -11.35 2.07
CA GLN A 59 2.20 -12.70 1.83
C GLN A 59 1.24 -12.69 0.64
N LEU A 60 0.30 -11.74 0.59
CA LEU A 60 -0.64 -11.54 -0.52
C LEU A 60 0.10 -11.38 -1.85
N ARG A 61 1.13 -10.54 -1.91
CA ARG A 61 1.97 -10.35 -3.11
C ARG A 61 2.69 -11.63 -3.56
N ARG A 62 3.08 -12.51 -2.63
CA ARG A 62 3.70 -13.81 -2.97
C ARG A 62 2.69 -14.82 -3.51
N MET A 63 1.44 -14.75 -3.07
CA MET A 63 0.36 -15.64 -3.50
C MET A 63 -0.26 -15.20 -4.85
N HIS A 64 -0.18 -13.91 -5.19
CA HIS A 64 -0.84 -13.32 -6.36
C HIS A 64 0.16 -12.70 -7.34
N PRO A 65 0.56 -13.41 -8.41
CA PRO A 65 1.47 -12.90 -9.45
C PRO A 65 0.98 -11.61 -10.12
N GLU A 66 -0.33 -11.35 -10.12
CA GLU A 66 -0.96 -10.13 -10.63
C GLU A 66 -0.43 -8.85 -9.94
N LEU A 67 0.07 -8.99 -8.71
CA LEU A 67 0.64 -7.89 -7.91
C LEU A 67 2.14 -7.68 -8.14
N GLN A 68 2.79 -8.53 -8.94
CA GLN A 68 4.22 -8.46 -9.25
C GLN A 68 4.51 -7.60 -10.50
N SER A 69 3.49 -7.09 -11.18
CA SER A 69 3.64 -6.23 -12.36
C SER A 69 2.72 -5.02 -12.28
N HIS A 70 3.11 -3.91 -12.90
CA HIS A 70 2.26 -2.73 -13.07
C HIS A 70 1.45 -2.75 -14.38
N LEU A 71 1.81 -3.61 -15.34
CA LEU A 71 1.26 -3.61 -16.70
C LEU A 71 -0.22 -4.02 -16.75
N GLY A 72 -0.64 -4.94 -15.89
CA GLY A 72 -2.04 -5.39 -15.83
C GLY A 72 -2.86 -4.64 -14.78
N THR A 73 -2.84 -3.30 -14.81
CA THR A 73 -3.60 -2.46 -13.88
C THR A 73 -4.75 -1.77 -14.60
N ARG A 74 -5.96 -1.87 -14.08
CA ARG A 74 -7.13 -1.15 -14.59
C ARG A 74 -7.87 -0.48 -13.44
N PHE A 75 -8.11 0.82 -13.56
CA PHE A 75 -8.97 1.56 -12.62
C PHE A 75 -10.43 1.43 -13.03
N TYR A 76 -11.30 1.36 -12.02
CA TYR A 76 -12.74 1.26 -12.16
C TYR A 76 -13.41 2.43 -11.44
N GLN A 77 -14.63 2.77 -11.86
CA GLN A 77 -15.38 3.81 -11.20
C GLN A 77 -15.91 3.32 -9.85
N ALA A 78 -15.56 4.04 -8.80
CA ALA A 78 -16.29 4.04 -7.53
C ALA A 78 -17.02 5.38 -7.41
N HIS A 79 -18.29 5.37 -7.04
CA HIS A 79 -19.09 6.58 -6.86
C HIS A 79 -18.83 7.25 -5.50
N ASN A 80 -17.55 7.45 -5.18
CA ASN A 80 -17.05 8.24 -4.06
C ASN A 80 -15.58 8.58 -4.35
N ASP A 81 -15.26 9.88 -4.41
CA ASP A 81 -13.91 10.35 -4.73
C ASP A 81 -12.84 9.95 -3.68
N GLN A 82 -13.29 9.59 -2.47
CA GLN A 82 -12.43 9.06 -1.40
C GLN A 82 -12.18 7.56 -1.51
N VAL A 83 -12.78 6.86 -2.48
CA VAL A 83 -12.58 5.42 -2.68
C VAL A 83 -11.90 5.16 -4.02
N LEU A 84 -10.64 4.72 -3.96
CA LEU A 84 -9.91 4.27 -5.14
C LEU A 84 -10.19 2.78 -5.39
N TYR A 85 -10.66 2.45 -6.60
CA TYR A 85 -10.97 1.06 -6.97
C TYR A 85 -10.24 0.64 -8.26
N PHE A 86 -9.50 -0.48 -8.20
CA PHE A 86 -8.76 -1.00 -9.34
C PHE A 86 -8.61 -2.52 -9.31
N GLY A 87 -8.38 -3.09 -10.49
CA GLY A 87 -8.08 -4.49 -10.71
C GLY A 87 -6.64 -4.71 -11.17
N LYS A 88 -6.11 -5.87 -10.79
CA LYS A 88 -4.78 -6.36 -11.16
C LYS A 88 -4.93 -7.73 -11.82
N PHE A 89 -4.39 -7.90 -13.02
CA PHE A 89 -4.47 -9.14 -13.80
C PHE A 89 -3.14 -9.40 -14.54
N LEU A 90 -2.92 -10.61 -15.02
CA LEU A 90 -1.78 -10.91 -15.90
C LEU A 90 -2.16 -10.56 -17.35
N ASP A 91 -1.34 -9.76 -18.03
CA ASP A 91 -1.52 -9.47 -19.45
C ASP A 91 -1.18 -10.72 -20.30
N ALA A 92 -1.81 -10.86 -21.47
CA ALA A 92 -1.83 -12.05 -22.31
C ALA A 92 -0.44 -12.55 -22.78
N GLY A 93 0.61 -11.71 -22.67
CA GLY A 93 2.01 -12.11 -22.89
C GLY A 93 2.61 -13.00 -21.79
N TYR A 94 2.02 -13.00 -20.59
CA TYR A 94 2.44 -13.82 -19.44
C TYR A 94 1.41 -14.94 -19.18
N LEU A 95 1.36 -15.90 -20.10
CA LEU A 95 0.80 -17.25 -19.92
C LEU A 95 -0.70 -17.33 -19.53
N SER A 96 -1.50 -17.49 -20.59
CA SER A 96 -2.52 -18.53 -20.74
C SER A 96 -2.60 -19.56 -19.58
N ARG A 97 -3.71 -19.49 -18.81
CA ARG A 97 -4.54 -20.59 -18.26
C ARG A 97 -5.23 -20.25 -16.93
N SER A 98 -4.79 -19.19 -16.22
CA SER A 98 -5.49 -18.67 -15.04
C SER A 98 -6.06 -17.29 -15.34
N ARG A 99 -7.38 -17.13 -15.25
CA ARG A 99 -8.08 -15.83 -15.31
C ARG A 99 -8.23 -15.22 -13.92
N SER A 100 -7.18 -15.30 -13.10
CA SER A 100 -7.20 -14.73 -11.76
C SER A 100 -7.02 -13.21 -11.85
N MET A 101 -7.76 -12.50 -11.01
CA MET A 101 -7.74 -11.05 -10.89
C MET A 101 -7.81 -10.70 -9.41
N VAL A 102 -7.02 -9.73 -8.99
CA VAL A 102 -7.12 -9.12 -7.66
C VAL A 102 -7.85 -7.79 -7.80
N LEU A 103 -8.96 -7.64 -7.09
CA LEU A 103 -9.69 -6.38 -6.98
C LEU A 103 -9.30 -5.70 -5.66
N VAL A 104 -9.02 -4.41 -5.71
CA VAL A 104 -8.55 -3.63 -4.57
C VAL A 104 -9.37 -2.35 -4.49
N ALA A 105 -10.03 -2.16 -3.35
CA ALA A 105 -10.70 -0.91 -2.98
C ALA A 105 -9.96 -0.29 -1.78
N ILE A 106 -9.63 1.00 -1.87
CA ILE A 106 -8.89 1.73 -0.83
C ILE A 106 -9.65 3.00 -0.48
N ASN A 107 -10.02 3.12 0.79
CA ASN A 107 -10.44 4.38 1.39
C ASN A 107 -9.20 5.29 1.56
N LEU A 108 -9.25 6.47 0.95
CA LEU A 108 -8.21 7.50 0.99
C LEU A 108 -8.37 8.44 2.20
N ASP A 109 -9.52 8.40 2.88
CA ASP A 109 -9.75 9.12 4.13
C ASP A 109 -9.26 8.28 5.33
N PRO A 110 -8.21 8.70 6.06
CA PRO A 110 -7.70 7.95 7.19
C PRO A 110 -8.54 8.11 8.47
N ASN A 111 -9.51 9.03 8.49
CA ASN A 111 -10.25 9.39 9.70
C ASN A 111 -11.71 8.93 9.69
N ALA A 112 -12.35 8.89 8.52
CA ALA A 112 -13.76 8.55 8.38
C ALA A 112 -13.98 7.29 7.55
N ALA A 113 -14.99 6.52 7.92
CA ALA A 113 -15.51 5.46 7.07
C ALA A 113 -16.14 6.06 5.81
N GLN A 114 -15.93 5.38 4.68
CA GLN A 114 -16.45 5.79 3.37
C GLN A 114 -17.22 4.63 2.75
N ASP A 115 -18.41 4.93 2.21
CA ASP A 115 -19.17 4.02 1.36
C ASP A 115 -19.04 4.41 -0.12
N ALA A 116 -19.11 3.44 -1.02
CA ALA A 116 -19.10 3.70 -2.45
C ALA A 116 -19.91 2.64 -3.21
N ALA A 117 -20.73 3.09 -4.16
CA ALA A 117 -21.28 2.21 -5.18
C ALA A 117 -20.21 1.93 -6.24
N ILE A 118 -20.14 0.69 -6.72
CA ILE A 118 -19.17 0.24 -7.72
C ILE A 118 -19.94 -0.27 -8.94
N GLU A 119 -19.51 0.16 -10.13
CA GLU A 119 -20.03 -0.37 -11.40
C GLU A 119 -19.27 -1.65 -11.78
N VAL A 120 -19.99 -2.73 -12.12
CA VAL A 120 -19.45 -4.05 -12.46
C VAL A 120 -19.57 -4.31 -13.96
#